data_AF-A0A3M1N4J6-F1
#
_entry.id   AF-A0A3M1N4J6-F1
#
_cell.length_a   1.000
_cell.length_b   1.000
_cell.length_c   1.000
_cell.angle_alpha   90.00
_cell.angle_beta   90.00
_cell.angle_gamma   90.00
#
_symmetry.space_group_name_H-M   'P 1'
#
loop_
_entity.id
_entity.type
_entity.pdbx_description
1 polymer ?
#
loop_
_entity_poly.entity_id
_entity_poly.type
_entity_poly.pdbx_seq_one_letter_code
_entity_poly.pdbx_strand_id
1 'polypeptide(L)'
;PLLDVLLLAGFYVLRVGAGVSLITVTRFSPWLYLFTIFLALYLGIGKRRAEMVAMSTHNGVTRRVLLGYSLPFLDQLLMLDSAMALMTYSLYTFSASGLPDNHAMMLTIPFVLYGVFRYLYLVQVKGIGEAPEEVLFKDRPIQAAIVLWGVSVFLILYKL
;
A
#
# COMPACT_ATOMS: atom_id res chain seq x y z
N PRO A 1 -21.96 -1.76 -1.39
CA PRO A 1 -20.66 -1.47 -2.03
C PRO A 1 -19.71 -0.66 -1.14
N LEU A 2 -20.03 0.58 -0.77
CA LEU A 2 -19.17 1.43 0.10
C LEU A 2 -18.89 0.80 1.47
N LEU A 3 -19.92 0.22 2.10
CA LEU A 3 -19.79 -0.53 3.36
C LEU A 3 -18.80 -1.69 3.26
N ASP A 4 -18.63 -2.28 2.08
CA ASP A 4 -17.79 -3.46 1.84
C ASP A 4 -16.32 -3.07 1.61
N VAL A 5 -16.04 -1.83 1.21
CA VAL A 5 -14.70 -1.23 1.21
C VAL A 5 -14.34 -0.75 2.62
N LEU A 6 -15.29 -0.12 3.32
CA LEU A 6 -15.10 0.34 4.70
C LEU A 6 -14.93 -0.83 5.68
N LEU A 7 -15.68 -1.92 5.50
CA LEU A 7 -15.51 -3.16 6.27
C LEU A 7 -14.15 -3.79 5.95
N LEU A 8 -13.73 -3.83 4.68
CA LEU A 8 -12.40 -4.35 4.32
C LEU A 8 -11.28 -3.52 4.97
N ALA A 9 -11.37 -2.19 4.92
CA ALA A 9 -10.47 -1.28 5.61
C ALA A 9 -10.50 -1.52 7.12
N GLY A 10 -11.69 -1.64 7.72
CA GLY A 10 -11.89 -1.92 9.14
C GLY A 10 -11.30 -3.26 9.59
N PHE A 11 -11.46 -4.34 8.81
CA PHE A 11 -10.85 -5.64 9.12
C PHE A 11 -9.32 -5.60 9.02
N TYR A 12 -8.76 -4.81 8.10
CA TYR A 12 -7.32 -4.60 8.05
C TYR A 12 -6.82 -3.80 9.26
N VAL A 13 -7.53 -2.74 9.66
CA VAL A 13 -7.23 -2.00 10.91
C VAL A 13 -7.27 -2.95 12.11
N LEU A 14 -8.31 -3.77 12.26
CA LEU A 14 -8.40 -4.76 13.34
C LEU A 14 -7.25 -5.78 13.30
N ARG A 15 -6.85 -6.23 12.11
CA ARG A 15 -5.73 -7.16 11.92
C ARG A 15 -4.38 -6.55 12.31
N VAL A 16 -4.12 -5.30 11.94
CA VAL A 16 -2.89 -4.60 12.34
C VAL A 16 -2.91 -4.31 13.84
N GLY A 17 -4.05 -3.89 14.39
CA GLY A 17 -4.22 -3.66 15.84
C GLY A 17 -3.96 -4.92 16.67
N ALA A 18 -4.46 -6.07 16.20
CA ALA A 18 -4.15 -7.38 16.81
C ALA A 18 -2.68 -7.80 16.64
N GLY A 19 -2.02 -7.39 15.55
CA GLY A 19 -0.58 -7.62 15.36
C GLY A 19 0.28 -6.82 16.33
N VAL A 20 -0.11 -5.57 16.63
CA VAL A 20 0.59 -4.70 17.58
C VAL A 20 0.43 -5.19 19.02
N SER A 21 -0.73 -5.74 19.41
CA SER A 21 -0.92 -6.28 20.77
C SER A 21 -0.09 -7.54 21.05
N LEU A 22 0.35 -8.25 20.02
CA LEU A 22 1.18 -9.46 20.14
C LEU A 22 2.68 -9.16 20.23
N ILE A 23 3.13 -7.95 19.90
CA ILE A 23 4.55 -7.60 19.88
C ILE A 23 4.78 -6.46 20.88
N THR A 24 5.48 -6.73 21.97
CA THR A 24 5.92 -5.70 22.94
C THR A 24 7.03 -4.84 22.33
N VAL A 25 6.66 -3.93 21.43
CA VAL A 25 7.59 -2.95 20.85
C VAL A 25 7.53 -1.67 21.66
N THR A 26 8.63 -1.35 22.35
CA THR A 26 8.74 -0.21 23.28
C THR A 26 8.71 1.16 22.58
N ARG A 27 8.92 1.21 21.27
CA ARG A 27 8.86 2.43 20.45
C ARG A 27 8.27 2.13 19.07
N PHE A 28 6.94 2.07 18.99
CA PHE A 28 6.23 1.93 17.72
C PHE A 28 5.65 3.29 17.30
N SER A 29 5.94 3.72 16.07
CA SER A 29 5.45 5.01 15.55
C SER A 29 4.01 4.86 15.03
N PRO A 30 3.04 5.65 15.54
CA PRO A 30 1.64 5.60 15.07
C PRO A 30 1.50 5.84 13.56
N TRP A 31 2.43 6.58 12.96
CA TRP A 31 2.43 6.85 11.52
C TRP A 31 2.62 5.59 10.67
N LEU A 32 3.46 4.66 11.11
CA LEU A 32 3.65 3.39 10.39
C LEU A 32 2.38 2.53 10.41
N TYR A 33 1.62 2.59 11.50
CA TYR A 33 0.32 1.91 11.58
C TYR A 33 -0.65 2.42 10.52
N LEU A 34 -0.80 3.73 10.41
CA LEU A 34 -1.63 4.35 9.38
C LEU A 34 -1.12 4.02 7.98
N PHE A 35 0.19 4.06 7.75
CA PHE A 35 0.78 3.70 6.46
C PHE A 35 0.46 2.26 6.06
N THR A 36 0.55 1.31 6.99
CA THR A 36 0.20 -0.09 6.71
C THR A 36 -1.28 -0.30 6.41
N ILE A 37 -2.18 0.47 7.02
CA ILE A 37 -3.62 0.42 6.72
C ILE A 37 -3.88 0.88 5.30
N PHE A 38 -3.33 2.04 4.91
CA PHE A 38 -3.48 2.54 3.55
C PHE A 38 -2.84 1.57 2.55
N LEU A 39 -1.65 1.05 2.81
CA LEU A 39 -1.03 0.07 1.92
C LEU A 39 -1.88 -1.20 1.76
N ALA A 40 -2.50 -1.69 2.83
CA ALA A 40 -3.38 -2.85 2.76
C ALA A 40 -4.67 -2.56 1.96
N LEU A 41 -5.25 -1.37 2.16
CA LEU A 41 -6.41 -0.91 1.40
C LEU A 41 -6.07 -0.81 -0.09
N TYR A 42 -4.89 -0.28 -0.40
CA TYR A 42 -4.37 -0.10 -1.75
C TYR A 42 -4.29 -1.43 -2.51
N LEU A 43 -3.69 -2.44 -1.87
CA LEU A 43 -3.59 -3.79 -2.44
C LEU A 43 -4.99 -4.42 -2.58
N GLY A 44 -5.87 -4.25 -1.59
CA GLY A 44 -7.23 -4.77 -1.59
C GLY A 44 -8.12 -4.20 -2.70
N ILE A 45 -8.07 -2.88 -2.93
CA ILE A 45 -8.77 -2.22 -4.03
C ILE A 45 -8.17 -2.63 -5.37
N GLY A 46 -6.83 -2.71 -5.46
CA GLY A 46 -6.12 -3.15 -6.67
C GLY A 46 -6.55 -4.54 -7.13
N LYS A 47 -6.69 -5.47 -6.17
CA LYS A 47 -7.22 -6.81 -6.43
C LYS A 47 -8.65 -6.79 -6.97
N ARG A 48 -9.57 -6.05 -6.33
CA ARG A 48 -10.96 -5.92 -6.79
C ARG A 48 -11.05 -5.32 -8.20
N ARG A 49 -10.18 -4.35 -8.51
CA ARG A 49 -10.09 -3.78 -9.86
C ARG A 49 -9.62 -4.81 -10.89
N ALA A 50 -8.60 -5.60 -10.57
CA ALA A 50 -8.11 -6.64 -11.47
C ALA A 50 -9.17 -7.72 -11.73
N GLU A 51 -9.89 -8.15 -10.69
CA GLU A 51 -11.04 -9.08 -10.82
C GLU A 51 -12.12 -8.50 -11.75
N MET A 52 -12.41 -7.19 -11.68
CA MET A 52 -13.36 -6.52 -12.60
C MET A 52 -12.88 -6.54 -14.07
N VAL A 53 -11.60 -6.28 -14.31
CA VAL A 53 -11.01 -6.28 -15.66
C VAL A 53 -10.97 -7.70 -16.26
N ALA A 54 -10.65 -8.70 -15.45
CA ALA A 54 -10.68 -10.10 -15.88
C ALA A 54 -12.11 -10.55 -16.24
N MET A 55 -13.11 -10.12 -15.45
CA MET A 55 -14.52 -10.36 -15.73
C MET A 55 -15.05 -9.67 -16.98
N SER A 56 -14.53 -8.50 -17.37
CA SER A 56 -14.90 -7.90 -18.65
C SER A 56 -14.37 -8.67 -19.87
N THR A 57 -13.34 -9.50 -19.67
CA THR A 57 -12.66 -10.24 -20.74
C THR A 57 -13.25 -11.65 -20.94
N HIS A 58 -13.77 -12.27 -19.88
CA HIS A 58 -14.46 -13.56 -19.94
C HIS A 58 -15.96 -13.36 -19.66
N ASN A 59 -16.84 -13.75 -20.60
CA ASN A 59 -18.31 -13.74 -20.48
C ASN A 59 -18.87 -14.69 -19.36
N GLY A 60 -18.23 -14.74 -18.19
CA GLY A 60 -18.54 -15.64 -17.09
C GLY A 60 -19.27 -14.93 -15.95
N VAL A 61 -20.38 -15.55 -15.52
CA VAL A 61 -21.17 -15.35 -14.30
C VAL A 61 -20.71 -14.21 -13.38
N THR A 62 -21.44 -13.10 -13.39
CA THR A 62 -21.24 -11.96 -12.50
C THR A 62 -21.30 -12.40 -11.03
N ARG A 63 -20.17 -12.36 -10.30
CA ARG A 63 -20.24 -12.47 -8.83
C ARG A 63 -21.06 -11.30 -8.30
N ARG A 64 -22.12 -11.60 -7.53
CA ARG A 64 -23.04 -10.58 -6.94
C ARG A 64 -22.32 -9.46 -6.18
N VAL A 65 -21.12 -9.72 -5.65
CA VAL A 65 -20.31 -8.76 -4.89
C VAL A 65 -19.77 -7.60 -5.76
N LEU A 66 -19.59 -7.82 -7.07
CA LEU A 66 -19.05 -6.80 -7.99
C LEU A 66 -20.12 -5.89 -8.64
N LEU A 67 -21.40 -6.23 -8.50
CA LEU A 67 -22.53 -5.52 -9.15
C LEU A 67 -22.69 -4.04 -8.73
N GLY A 68 -21.92 -3.55 -7.76
CA GLY A 68 -21.96 -2.16 -7.27
C GLY A 68 -20.67 -1.37 -7.47
N TYR A 69 -19.68 -1.89 -8.21
CA TYR A 69 -18.43 -1.18 -8.48
C TYR A 69 -18.33 -0.79 -9.95
N SER A 70 -17.68 0.35 -10.22
CA SER A 70 -17.25 0.74 -11.55
C SER A 70 -15.73 0.90 -11.57
N LEU A 71 -15.09 0.62 -12.70
CA LEU A 71 -13.63 0.80 -12.84
C LEU A 71 -13.19 2.23 -12.49
N PRO A 72 -13.86 3.30 -12.95
CA PRO A 72 -13.48 4.67 -12.58
C PRO A 72 -13.56 4.95 -11.09
N PHE A 73 -14.53 4.36 -10.38
CA PHE A 73 -14.65 4.52 -8.93
C PHE A 73 -13.50 3.82 -8.19
N LEU A 74 -13.12 2.61 -8.60
CA LEU A 74 -11.97 1.91 -8.02
C LEU A 74 -10.65 2.64 -8.30
N ASP A 75 -10.52 3.25 -9.48
CA ASP A 75 -9.37 4.08 -9.83
C ASP A 75 -9.26 5.34 -8.94
N GLN A 76 -10.39 6.00 -8.68
CA GLN A 76 -10.42 7.14 -7.75
C GLN A 76 -10.03 6.74 -6.33
N LEU A 77 -10.51 5.59 -5.83
CA LEU A 77 -10.14 5.09 -4.52
C LEU A 77 -8.64 4.72 -4.44
N LEU A 78 -8.08 4.07 -5.47
CA LEU A 78 -6.65 3.78 -5.54
C LEU A 78 -5.79 5.05 -5.53
N MET A 79 -6.23 6.09 -6.24
CA MET A 79 -5.52 7.37 -6.30
C MET A 79 -5.59 8.12 -4.95
N LEU A 80 -6.75 8.14 -4.31
CA LEU A 80 -6.93 8.75 -2.99
C LEU A 80 -6.07 8.03 -1.94
N ASP A 81 -6.10 6.70 -1.94
CA ASP A 81 -5.41 5.87 -0.97
C ASP A 81 -3.88 5.90 -1.14
N SER A 82 -3.38 5.88 -2.38
CA SER A 82 -1.96 6.08 -2.66
C SER A 82 -1.45 7.45 -2.19
N ALA A 83 -2.24 8.51 -2.38
CA ALA A 83 -1.90 9.85 -1.86
C ALA A 83 -1.86 9.86 -0.32
N MET A 84 -2.84 9.25 0.35
CA MET A 84 -2.85 9.13 1.81
C MET A 84 -1.68 8.31 2.34
N ALA A 85 -1.32 7.20 1.69
CA ALA A 85 -0.16 6.39 2.04
C ALA A 85 1.14 7.20 1.93
N LEU A 86 1.36 7.89 0.81
CA LEU A 86 2.56 8.70 0.60
C LEU A 86 2.65 9.88 1.58
N MET A 87 1.52 10.54 1.86
CA MET A 87 1.47 11.61 2.84
C MET A 87 1.80 11.09 4.24
N THR A 88 1.22 9.96 4.62
CA THR A 88 1.48 9.33 5.93
C THR A 88 2.92 8.90 6.08
N TYR A 89 3.52 8.32 5.03
CA TYR A 89 4.94 7.97 5.03
C TYR A 89 5.84 9.22 5.14
N SER A 90 5.49 10.29 4.44
CA SER A 90 6.22 11.56 4.54
C SER A 90 6.15 12.14 5.95
N LEU A 91 4.97 12.12 6.59
CA LEU A 91 4.78 12.53 7.98
C LEU A 91 5.56 11.64 8.94
N TYR A 92 5.64 10.33 8.69
CA TYR A 92 6.50 9.43 9.44
C TYR A 92 7.97 9.88 9.39
N THR A 93 8.50 10.19 8.21
CA THR A 93 9.90 10.62 8.07
C THR A 93 10.21 11.96 8.75
N PHE A 94 9.19 12.78 9.03
CA PHE A 94 9.32 14.10 9.65
C PHE A 94 9.07 14.09 11.17
N SER A 95 8.10 13.31 11.64
CA SER A 95 7.56 13.44 13.01
C SER A 95 7.67 12.17 13.86
N ALA A 96 8.25 11.09 13.36
CA ALA A 96 8.38 9.87 14.15
C ALA A 96 9.45 10.00 15.24
N SER A 97 9.07 9.64 16.46
CA SER A 97 9.99 9.52 17.58
C SER A 97 10.92 8.32 17.39
N GLY A 98 12.23 8.55 17.47
CA GLY A 98 13.26 7.52 17.24
C GLY A 98 13.96 7.58 15.88
N LEU A 99 13.76 8.65 15.11
CA LEU A 99 14.54 8.95 13.92
C LEU A 99 15.71 9.90 14.22
N PRO A 100 16.76 9.91 13.39
CA PRO A 100 17.85 10.89 13.51
C PRO A 100 17.35 12.32 13.34
N ASP A 101 17.84 13.24 14.18
CA ASP A 101 17.42 14.66 14.19
C ASP A 101 17.72 15.41 12.88
N ASN A 102 18.57 14.84 12.02
CA ASN A 102 18.94 15.42 10.73
C ASN A 102 17.92 15.17 9.61
N HIS A 103 16.78 14.54 9.92
CA HIS A 103 15.71 14.25 8.95
C HIS A 103 16.17 13.44 7.72
N ALA A 104 17.30 12.74 7.79
CA ALA A 104 17.87 12.00 6.67
C ALA A 104 16.93 10.90 6.13
N MET A 105 15.98 10.43 6.95
CA MET A 105 14.89 9.53 6.54
C MET A 105 14.10 10.05 5.34
N MET A 106 14.06 11.36 5.09
CA MET A 106 13.39 11.94 3.91
C MET A 106 13.98 11.45 2.58
N LEU A 107 15.25 11.05 2.56
CA LEU A 107 15.90 10.47 1.38
C LEU A 107 15.26 9.15 0.94
N THR A 108 14.45 8.53 1.79
CA THR A 108 13.74 7.29 1.48
C THR A 108 12.41 7.50 0.76
N ILE A 109 11.86 8.72 0.78
CA ILE A 109 10.57 9.07 0.17
C ILE A 109 10.54 8.77 -1.34
N PRO A 110 11.57 9.13 -2.15
CA PRO A 110 11.55 8.84 -3.58
C PRO A 110 11.43 7.35 -3.92
N PHE A 111 11.99 6.46 -3.08
CA PHE A 111 11.87 5.01 -3.30
C PHE A 111 10.45 4.51 -3.05
N VAL A 112 9.81 4.98 -1.97
CA VAL A 112 8.41 4.62 -1.67
C VAL A 112 7.46 5.18 -2.74
N LEU A 113 7.67 6.44 -3.14
CA LEU A 113 6.92 7.07 -4.22
C LEU A 113 7.03 6.29 -5.52
N TYR A 114 8.25 5.86 -5.90
CA TYR A 114 8.44 5.02 -7.07
C TYR A 114 7.69 3.69 -6.95
N GLY A 115 7.77 3.01 -5.80
CA GLY A 115 7.08 1.74 -5.58
C GLY A 115 5.56 1.85 -5.74
N VAL A 116 4.96 2.88 -5.13
CA VAL A 116 3.51 3.15 -5.21
C VAL A 116 3.11 3.48 -6.64
N PHE A 117 3.82 4.37 -7.33
CA PHE A 117 3.50 4.74 -8.71
C PHE A 117 3.70 3.57 -9.68
N ARG A 118 4.74 2.77 -9.46
CA ARG A 118 5.01 1.58 -10.28
C ARG A 118 3.88 0.57 -10.14
N TYR A 119 3.42 0.31 -8.92
CA TYR A 119 2.27 -0.57 -8.72
C TYR A 119 1.00 0.01 -9.35
N LEU A 120 0.74 1.32 -9.18
CA LEU A 120 -0.42 1.97 -9.80
C LEU A 120 -0.40 1.78 -11.33
N TYR A 121 0.75 1.97 -11.95
CA TYR A 121 0.95 1.75 -13.38
C TYR A 121 0.68 0.29 -13.78
N LEU A 122 1.18 -0.70 -13.03
CA LEU A 122 0.95 -2.11 -13.34
C LEU A 122 -0.53 -2.48 -13.25
N VAL A 123 -1.22 -2.00 -12.21
CA VAL A 123 -2.65 -2.24 -12.02
C VAL A 123 -3.46 -1.51 -13.10
N GLN A 124 -3.22 -0.22 -13.33
CA GLN A 124 -4.06 0.59 -14.21
C GLN A 124 -3.80 0.35 -15.70
N VAL A 125 -2.53 0.30 -16.10
CA VAL A 125 -2.12 0.24 -17.51
C VAL A 125 -1.95 -1.19 -17.98
N LYS A 126 -1.29 -2.05 -17.19
CA LYS A 126 -1.08 -3.44 -17.61
C LYS A 126 -2.22 -4.37 -17.23
N GLY A 127 -3.15 -3.94 -16.38
CA GLY A 127 -4.24 -4.78 -15.88
C GLY A 127 -3.77 -5.94 -15.01
N ILE A 128 -2.52 -5.91 -14.54
CA ILE A 128 -1.92 -6.98 -13.73
C ILE A 128 -2.08 -6.57 -12.26
N GLY A 129 -3.05 -7.17 -11.58
CA GLY A 129 -3.32 -6.87 -10.16
C GLY A 129 -4.09 -7.95 -9.40
N GLU A 130 -4.35 -9.11 -10.01
CA GLU A 130 -5.14 -10.19 -9.37
C GLU A 130 -4.43 -10.78 -8.14
N ALA A 131 -3.09 -10.84 -8.20
CA ALA A 131 -2.22 -11.27 -7.12
C ALA A 131 -1.15 -10.18 -6.86
N PRO A 132 -1.44 -9.21 -5.97
CA PRO A 132 -0.49 -8.15 -5.61
C PRO A 132 0.86 -8.68 -5.11
N GLU A 133 0.83 -9.81 -4.40
CA GLU A 133 2.01 -10.56 -3.96
C GLU A 133 2.86 -11.04 -5.13
N GLU A 134 2.25 -11.56 -6.20
CA GLU A 134 3.02 -11.99 -7.37
C GLU A 134 3.62 -10.80 -8.11
N VAL A 135 2.93 -9.66 -8.14
CA VAL A 135 3.47 -8.43 -8.73
C VAL A 135 4.74 -7.98 -7.98
N LEU A 136 4.73 -8.05 -6.65
CA LEU A 136 5.90 -7.78 -5.81
C LEU A 136 7.06 -8.76 -6.08
N PHE A 137 6.76 -10.05 -6.28
CA PHE A 137 7.78 -11.07 -6.53
C PHE A 137 8.26 -11.15 -8.00
N LYS A 138 7.51 -10.61 -8.96
CA LYS A 138 7.85 -10.66 -10.39
C LYS A 138 8.41 -9.33 -10.94
N ASP A 139 7.98 -8.18 -10.42
CA ASP A 139 8.44 -6.88 -10.93
C ASP A 139 9.81 -6.51 -10.34
N ARG A 140 10.86 -6.75 -11.12
CA ARG A 140 12.27 -6.42 -10.75
C ARG A 140 12.45 -4.94 -10.35
N PRO A 141 11.78 -3.95 -11.00
CA PRO A 141 11.85 -2.56 -10.56
C PRO A 141 11.29 -2.32 -9.16
N ILE A 142 10.15 -2.92 -8.79
CA ILE A 142 9.62 -2.81 -7.42
C ILE A 142 10.59 -3.43 -6.42
N GLN A 143 11.17 -4.59 -6.74
CA GLN A 143 12.17 -5.23 -5.86
C GLN A 143 13.40 -4.36 -5.66
N ALA A 144 13.92 -3.76 -6.73
CA ALA A 144 15.04 -2.83 -6.65
C ALA A 144 14.70 -1.64 -5.74
N ALA A 145 13.49 -1.09 -5.86
CA ALA A 145 13.03 0.00 -5.00
C ALA A 145 12.94 -0.40 -3.53
N ILE A 146 12.40 -1.59 -3.22
CA ILE A 146 12.32 -2.13 -1.85
C ILE A 146 13.72 -2.35 -1.27
N VAL A 147 14.64 -2.92 -2.05
CA VAL A 147 16.02 -3.16 -1.61
C VAL A 147 16.75 -1.84 -1.35
N LEU A 148 16.68 -0.89 -2.28
CA LEU A 148 17.30 0.44 -2.12
C LEU A 148 16.72 1.19 -0.92
N TRP A 149 15.40 1.10 -0.73
CA TRP A 149 14.74 1.64 0.44
C TRP A 149 15.24 1.02 1.74
N GLY A 150 15.28 -0.32 1.83
CA GLY A 150 15.73 -1.04 3.02
C GLY A 150 17.19 -0.74 3.36
N VAL A 151 18.07 -0.71 2.34
CA VAL A 151 19.48 -0.31 2.51
C VAL A 151 19.59 1.13 3.01
N SER A 152 18.80 2.05 2.45
CA SER A 152 18.80 3.45 2.88
C SER A 152 18.36 3.60 4.33
N VAL A 153 17.25 2.95 4.73
CA VAL A 153 16.77 2.95 6.12
C VAL A 153 17.83 2.37 7.06
N PHE A 154 18.46 1.25 6.69
CA PHE A 154 19.51 0.64 7.51
C PHE A 154 20.72 1.56 7.68
N LEU A 155 21.19 2.20 6.60
CA LEU A 155 22.31 3.15 6.66
C LEU A 155 21.97 4.36 7.52
N ILE A 156 20.77 4.91 7.38
CA ILE A 156 20.33 6.10 8.13
C ILE A 156 20.19 5.81 9.63
N LEU A 157 19.69 4.63 10.02
CA LEU A 157 19.45 4.30 11.43
C LEU A 157 20.68 3.79 12.18
N TYR A 158 21.63 3.16 11.50
CA TYR A 158 22.79 2.53 12.14
C TYR A 158 24.12 3.24 11.91
N LYS A 159 24.24 4.07 10.88
CA LYS A 159 25.49 4.82 10.60
C LYS A 159 25.39 6.33 10.88
N LEU A 160 24.19 6.86 11.10
CA LEU A 160 23.89 8.27 11.32
C LEU A 160 23.31 8.45 12.72
#